data_AF-X1SIJ4-F1
#
_entry.id   AF-X1SIJ4-F1
#
_cell.length_a   1.000
_cell.length_b   1.000
_cell.length_c   1.000
_cell.angle_alpha   90.00
_cell.angle_beta   90.00
_cell.angle_gamma   90.00
#
_symmetry.space_group_name_H-M   'P 1'
#
loop_
_entity.id
_entity.type
_entity.pdbx_description
1 polymer ?
#
loop_
_entity_poly.entity_id
_entity_poly.type
_entity_poly.pdbx_seq_one_letter_code
_entity_poly.pdbx_strand_id
1 'polypeptide(L)' 'DYNKQFTMRVPENLAKLDRLTKIYKTRVTDTPQIVFKVFEEQRQRLIEAREKYGDYIEPASFV' A
#
# COMPACT_ATOMS: atom_id res chain seq x y z
N ASP A 1 -21.53 -6.67 -4.93
CA ASP A 1 -20.37 -7.31 -5.59
C ASP A 1 -19.15 -7.20 -4.66
N TYR A 2 -19.08 -8.08 -3.65
CA TYR A 2 -18.13 -8.02 -2.53
C TYR A 2 -16.68 -8.11 -3.02
N ASN A 3 -16.40 -9.08 -3.89
CA ASN A 3 -15.06 -9.31 -4.42
C ASN A 3 -14.50 -8.05 -5.08
N LYS A 4 -15.30 -7.32 -5.88
CA LYS A 4 -14.84 -6.08 -6.55
C LYS A 4 -14.51 -4.94 -5.59
N GLN A 5 -15.26 -4.80 -4.50
CA GLN A 5 -15.06 -3.76 -3.49
C GLN A 5 -13.82 -4.04 -2.63
N PHE A 6 -13.57 -5.31 -2.34
CA PHE A 6 -12.49 -5.74 -1.46
C PHE A 6 -11.28 -6.32 -2.21
N THR A 7 -11.25 -6.26 -3.55
CA THR A 7 -10.06 -6.63 -4.33
C THR A 7 -8.92 -5.70 -3.96
N MET A 8 -7.81 -6.28 -3.49
CA MET A 8 -6.59 -5.53 -3.23
C MET A 8 -5.86 -5.31 -4.56
N ARG A 9 -5.72 -4.05 -4.94
CA ARG A 9 -5.05 -3.63 -6.17
C ARG A 9 -3.66 -3.12 -5.81
N VAL A 10 -2.67 -4.01 -5.90
CA VAL A 10 -1.34 -3.76 -5.34
C VAL A 10 -0.61 -2.63 -6.08
N PRO A 11 -0.56 -2.58 -7.42
CA PRO A 11 0.10 -1.50 -8.15
C PRO A 11 -0.44 -0.10 -7.78
N GLU A 12 -1.76 0.02 -7.66
CA GLU A 12 -2.46 1.27 -7.33
C GLU A 12 -2.21 1.69 -5.89
N ASN A 13 -2.15 0.73 -4.95
CA ASN A 13 -1.79 0.99 -3.57
C ASN A 13 -0.34 1.45 -3.43
N LEU A 14 0.60 0.84 -4.18
CA LEU A 14 2.01 1.27 -4.21
C LEU A 14 2.14 2.69 -4.79
N ALA A 15 1.49 2.97 -5.91
CA ALA A 15 1.48 4.32 -6.50
C ALA A 15 0.88 5.37 -5.54
N LYS A 16 -0.14 4.99 -4.77
CA LYS A 16 -0.73 5.85 -3.74
C LYS A 16 0.24 6.13 -2.60
N LEU A 17 0.97 5.12 -2.12
CA LEU A 17 2.01 5.29 -1.09
C LEU A 17 3.13 6.22 -1.56
N ASP A 18 3.55 6.12 -2.82
CA ASP A 18 4.57 7.01 -3.39
C ASP A 18 4.11 8.47 -3.42
N ARG A 19 2.88 8.70 -3.87
CA ARG A 19 2.28 10.03 -3.87
C ARG A 19 2.17 10.60 -2.46
N LEU A 20 1.71 9.81 -1.49
CA LEU A 20 1.59 10.24 -0.09
C LEU A 20 2.96 10.55 0.50
N THR A 21 3.93 9.66 0.34
CA THR A 21 5.30 9.87 0.83
C THR A 21 5.89 11.17 0.29
N LYS A 22 5.69 11.49 -0.99
CA LYS A 22 6.12 12.77 -1.57
C LYS A 22 5.43 13.97 -0.92
N ILE A 23 4.11 13.91 -0.67
CA ILE A 23 3.37 14.99 -0.01
C ILE A 23 3.87 15.21 1.42
N TYR A 24 4.02 14.15 2.21
CA TYR A 24 4.49 14.25 3.59
C TYR A 24 5.94 14.72 3.68
N LYS A 25 6.81 14.40 2.71
CA LYS A 25 8.18 14.93 2.65
C LYS A 25 8.27 16.40 2.22
N THR A 26 7.32 16.89 1.41
CA THR A 26 7.44 18.22 0.76
C THR A 26 6.53 19.29 1.32
N ARG A 27 5.34 18.91 1.81
CA ARG A 27 4.30 19.86 2.25
C ARG A 27 4.06 19.85 3.76
N VAL A 28 4.48 18.81 4.47
CA VAL A 28 4.22 18.65 5.90
C VAL A 28 5.55 18.50 6.65
N THR A 29 6.08 19.63 7.12
CA THR A 29 7.41 19.70 7.76
C THR A 29 7.47 19.05 9.14
N ASP A 30 6.34 18.95 9.84
CA ASP A 30 6.22 18.33 11.18
C ASP A 30 5.81 16.84 11.12
N THR A 31 6.00 16.16 9.99
CA THR A 31 5.66 14.75 9.90
C THR A 31 6.60 13.91 10.76
N PRO A 32 6.10 13.14 11.74
CA PRO A 32 6.94 12.27 12.55
C PRO A 32 7.62 11.18 11.70
N GLN A 33 8.89 10.88 11.99
CA GLN A 33 9.67 9.86 11.28
C GLN A 33 9.00 8.47 11.28
N ILE A 34 8.22 8.16 12.33
CA ILE A 34 7.47 6.91 12.44
C ILE A 34 6.47 6.71 11.30
N VAL A 35 5.91 7.79 10.73
CA VAL A 35 4.97 7.71 9.60
C VAL A 35 5.66 7.13 8.37
N PHE A 36 6.89 7.59 8.09
CA PHE A 36 7.67 7.06 6.96
C PHE A 36 8.09 5.61 7.18
N LYS A 37 8.40 5.23 8.42
CA LYS A 37 8.68 3.82 8.76
C LYS A 37 7.46 2.94 8.48
N VAL A 38 6.27 3.35 8.91
CA VAL A 38 5.01 2.62 8.67
C VAL A 38 4.69 2.53 7.18
N PHE A 39 4.94 3.59 6.40
CA PHE A 39 4.76 3.55 4.94
C PHE A 39 5.69 2.53 4.27
N GLU A 40 6.93 2.43 4.73
CA GLU A 40 7.88 1.45 4.20
C GLU A 40 7.48 0.01 4.58
N GLU A 41 7.07 -0.22 5.82
CA GLU A 41 6.53 -1.51 6.26
C GLU A 41 5.28 -1.91 5.46
N GLN A 42 4.38 -0.96 5.17
CA GLN A 42 3.22 -1.21 4.31
C GLN A 42 3.61 -1.53 2.86
N ARG A 43 4.60 -0.81 2.30
CA ARG A 43 5.15 -1.09 0.97
C ARG A 43 5.70 -2.51 0.90
N GLN A 44 6.48 -2.92 1.90
CA GLN A 44 7.09 -4.25 1.94
C GLN A 44 6.01 -5.34 1.97
N ARG A 45 4.98 -5.19 2.82
CA ARG A 45 3.84 -6.12 2.87
C ARG A 45 3.07 -6.22 1.56
N LEU A 46 2.92 -5.10 0.85
CA LEU A 46 2.28 -5.08 -0.47
C LEU A 46 3.13 -5.80 -1.52
N ILE A 47 4.44 -5.62 -1.51
CA ILE A 47 5.36 -6.33 -2.42
C ILE A 47 5.30 -7.84 -2.15
N GLU A 48 5.37 -8.26 -0.89
CA GLU A 48 5.26 -9.68 -0.53
C GLU A 48 3.90 -10.28 -0.94
N ALA A 49 2.81 -9.54 -0.73
CA ALA A 49 1.49 -9.97 -1.17
C ALA A 49 1.40 -10.05 -2.70
N ARG A 50 2.04 -9.13 -3.43
CA ARG A 50 2.14 -9.15 -4.89
C ARG A 50 2.88 -10.37 -5.40
N GLU A 51 4.01 -10.70 -4.77
CA GLU A 51 4.81 -11.87 -5.14
C GLU A 51 4.05 -13.18 -4.89
N LYS A 52 3.24 -13.22 -3.82
CA LYS A 52 2.48 -14.42 -3.45
C LYS A 52 1.19 -14.61 -4.24
N TYR A 53 0.47 -13.54 -4.55
CA TYR A 53 -0.90 -13.60 -5.08
C TYR A 53 -1.11 -12.85 -6.40
N GLY A 54 -0.10 -12.12 -6.89
CA GLY A 54 -0.18 -11.30 -8.11
C GLY A 54 -0.64 -9.87 -7.87
N ASP A 55 -0.89 -9.13 -8.96
CA ASP A 55 -1.20 -7.69 -8.92
C ASP A 55 -2.60 -7.39 -8.35
N TYR A 56 -3.55 -8.31 -8.53
CA TYR A 56 -4.95 -8.17 -8.11
C TYR A 56 -5.31 -9.34 -7.20
N ILE A 57 -5.46 -9.06 -5.91
CA ILE A 57 -5.69 -10.08 -4.90
C ILE A 57 -7.16 -10.08 -4.53
N GLU A 58 -7.83 -11.20 -4.77
CA GLU A 58 -9.21 -11.38 -4.33
C GLU A 58 -9.28 -11.56 -2.80
N PRO A 59 -10.37 -11.13 -2.15
CA PRO A 59 -10.51 -11.27 -0.69
C PRO A 59 -10.39 -12.72 -0.21
N ALA A 60 -10.84 -13.67 -1.03
CA ALA A 60 -10.81 -15.10 -0.72
C ALA A 60 -9.39 -15.69 -0.69
N SER A 61 -8.40 -15.01 -1.28
CA SER A 61 -7.00 -15.47 -1.29
C SER A 61 -6.30 -15.35 0.07
N PHE A 62 -6.93 -14.67 1.04
CA PHE A 62 -6.40 -14.48 2.41
C PHE A 62 -7.05 -15.42 3.45
N VAL A 63 -7.89 -16.36 3.02
CA VAL A 63 -8.59 -17.34 3.89
C VAL A 63 -7.76 -18.58 4.12
#